data_AF-A0A4Z0MML8-F1
#
_entry.id   AF-A0A4Z0MML8-F1
#
_cell.length_a   1.000
_cell.length_b   1.000
_cell.length_c   1.000
_cell.angle_alpha   90.00
_cell.angle_beta   90.00
_cell.angle_gamma   90.00
#
_symmetry.space_group_name_H-M   'P 1'
#
loop_
_entity.id
_entity.type
_entity.pdbx_description
1 polymer ?
#
loop_
_entity_poly.entity_id
_entity_poly.type
_entity_poly.pdbx_seq_one_letter_code
_entity_poly.pdbx_strand_id
1 'polypeptide(L)'
;MVQFFPSRWVGNQWPSIEMEPVETILFQLVLCYLADSYQFQLPPLVHTLDGCFADFELLGVEASLDLDNWSLSFACPDEAVRDQVLLTLQELPPDFFELIK
;
A
#
# COMPACT_ATOMS: atom_id res chain seq x y z
N MET A 1 -11.09 -1.88 -12.12
CA MET A 1 -10.95 -3.06 -11.24
C MET A 1 -9.57 -3.02 -10.65
N VAL A 2 -9.46 -3.03 -9.33
CA VAL A 2 -8.16 -2.93 -8.67
C VAL A 2 -7.38 -4.23 -8.80
N GLN A 3 -6.09 -4.13 -9.11
CA GLN A 3 -5.18 -5.27 -9.21
C GLN A 3 -4.02 -5.08 -8.24
N PHE A 4 -3.60 -6.18 -7.62
CA PHE A 4 -2.46 -6.24 -6.71
C PHE A 4 -1.48 -7.30 -7.20
N PHE A 5 -0.20 -6.95 -7.31
CA PHE A 5 0.82 -7.89 -7.75
C PHE A 5 2.09 -7.78 -6.91
N PRO A 6 2.71 -8.93 -6.56
CA PRO A 6 3.97 -8.92 -5.85
C PRO A 6 5.08 -8.38 -6.76
N SER A 7 5.93 -7.52 -6.21
CA SER A 7 7.06 -6.90 -6.90
C SER A 7 8.22 -6.67 -5.94
N ARG A 8 9.19 -5.84 -6.36
CA ARG A 8 10.25 -5.29 -5.52
C ARG A 8 10.42 -3.81 -5.82
N TRP A 9 10.58 -3.03 -4.76
CA TRP A 9 10.73 -1.59 -4.89
C TRP A 9 12.07 -1.22 -5.53
N VAL A 10 12.04 -0.23 -6.43
CA VAL A 10 13.21 0.20 -7.18
C VAL A 10 14.11 1.04 -6.27
N GLY A 11 15.22 0.45 -5.84
CA GLY A 11 16.21 1.12 -4.99
C GLY A 11 16.75 0.18 -3.94
N ASN A 12 15.98 -0.01 -2.86
CA ASN A 12 16.36 -0.88 -1.74
C ASN A 12 15.99 -2.37 -1.93
N GLN A 13 15.28 -2.71 -3.02
CA GLN A 13 14.85 -4.08 -3.34
C GLN A 13 13.90 -4.72 -2.30
N TRP A 14 13.25 -3.89 -1.47
CA TRP A 14 12.26 -4.36 -0.52
C TRP A 14 11.13 -5.09 -1.25
N PRO A 15 10.67 -6.24 -0.73
CA PRO A 15 9.41 -6.84 -1.15
C PRO A 15 8.31 -5.78 -1.21
N SER A 16 7.63 -5.70 -2.35
CA SER A 16 6.53 -4.75 -2.54
C SER A 16 5.28 -5.41 -3.11
N ILE A 17 4.18 -4.68 -3.00
CA ILE A 17 2.91 -4.91 -3.67
C ILE A 17 2.66 -3.68 -4.53
N GLU A 18 2.64 -3.86 -5.85
CA GLU A 18 2.19 -2.81 -6.76
C GLU A 18 0.68 -2.89 -6.93
N MET A 19 0.06 -1.73 -7.14
CA MET A 19 -1.38 -1.59 -7.22
C MET A 19 -1.77 -0.78 -8.46
N GLU A 20 -2.80 -1.26 -9.16
CA GLU A 20 -3.39 -0.55 -10.28
C GLU A 20 -4.91 -0.41 -10.08
N PRO A 21 -5.53 0.73 -10.44
CA PRO A 21 -4.90 1.91 -11.06
C PRO A 21 -4.12 2.77 -10.06
N VAL A 22 -3.15 3.53 -10.56
CA VAL A 22 -2.34 4.47 -9.76
C VAL A 22 -3.18 5.71 -9.44
N GLU A 23 -3.92 5.64 -8.33
CA GLU A 23 -4.87 6.68 -7.93
C GLU A 23 -4.74 7.07 -6.45
N THR A 24 -4.89 8.37 -6.17
CA THR A 24 -4.88 8.90 -4.80
C THR A 24 -5.99 8.32 -3.93
N ILE A 25 -7.16 8.03 -4.50
CA ILE A 25 -8.28 7.44 -3.73
C ILE A 25 -7.91 6.01 -3.32
N LEU A 26 -7.27 5.23 -4.19
CA LEU A 26 -6.82 3.88 -3.86
C LEU A 26 -5.75 3.92 -2.76
N PHE A 27 -4.77 4.81 -2.86
CA PHE A 27 -3.77 5.05 -1.82
C PHE A 27 -4.42 5.31 -0.45
N GLN A 28 -5.39 6.23 -0.39
CA GLN A 28 -6.05 6.59 0.87
C GLN A 28 -6.89 5.46 1.45
N LEU A 29 -7.63 4.73 0.59
CA LEU A 29 -8.45 3.60 1.03
C LEU A 29 -7.58 2.48 1.59
N VAL A 30 -6.50 2.12 0.90
CA VAL A 30 -5.57 1.08 1.36
C VAL A 30 -4.91 1.50 2.66
N LEU A 31 -4.39 2.74 2.77
CA LEU A 31 -3.74 3.20 4.01
C LEU A 31 -4.69 3.16 5.21
N CYS A 32 -5.91 3.68 5.06
CA CYS A 32 -6.92 3.68 6.12
C CYS A 32 -7.32 2.24 6.50
N TYR A 33 -7.48 1.36 5.52
CA TYR A 33 -7.83 -0.04 5.77
C TYR A 33 -6.72 -0.79 6.49
N LEU A 34 -5.46 -0.60 6.11
CA LEU A 34 -4.33 -1.22 6.80
C LEU A 34 -4.23 -0.69 8.24
N ALA A 35 -4.38 0.62 8.44
CA ALA A 35 -4.37 1.22 9.78
C ALA A 35 -5.44 0.61 10.70
N ASP A 36 -6.66 0.45 10.20
CA ASP A 36 -7.75 -0.18 10.93
C ASP A 36 -7.51 -1.68 11.15
N SER A 37 -7.13 -2.43 10.11
CA SER A 37 -6.98 -3.89 10.17
C SER A 37 -5.82 -4.32 11.09
N TYR A 38 -4.72 -3.59 11.05
CA TYR A 38 -3.52 -3.89 11.83
C TYR A 38 -3.39 -3.03 13.10
N GLN A 39 -4.40 -2.20 13.39
CA GLN A 39 -4.53 -1.40 14.62
C GLN A 39 -3.32 -0.48 14.89
N PHE A 40 -2.82 0.18 13.84
CA PHE A 40 -1.81 1.24 13.98
C PHE A 40 -2.42 2.63 13.77
N GLN A 41 -1.77 3.66 14.29
CA GLN A 41 -2.23 5.04 14.11
C GLN A 41 -2.03 5.46 12.66
N LEU A 42 -3.04 6.10 12.05
CA LEU A 42 -2.94 6.61 10.69
C LEU A 42 -1.70 7.53 10.58
N PRO A 43 -0.70 7.16 9.76
CA PRO A 43 0.55 7.91 9.69
C PRO A 43 0.36 9.26 9.01
N PRO A 44 1.22 10.25 9.31
CA PRO A 44 1.21 11.51 8.60
C PRO A 44 1.59 11.29 7.13
N LEU A 45 0.88 11.97 6.22
CA LEU A 45 1.20 11.96 4.81
C LEU A 45 2.32 12.96 4.52
N VAL A 46 3.33 12.52 3.77
CA VAL A 46 4.38 13.38 3.23
C VAL A 46 4.10 13.59 1.75
N HIS A 47 3.87 14.85 1.35
CA HIS A 47 3.65 15.20 -0.05
C HIS A 47 4.97 15.45 -0.77
N THR A 48 5.12 14.88 -1.96
CA THR A 48 6.26 15.09 -2.86
C THR A 48 5.82 15.93 -4.07
N LEU A 49 6.72 16.13 -5.05
CA LEU A 49 6.40 16.87 -6.27
C LEU A 49 5.40 16.13 -7.17
N ASP A 50 5.40 14.81 -7.10
CA ASP A 50 4.73 13.87 -7.99
C ASP A 50 3.76 12.92 -7.28
N GLY A 51 3.58 13.07 -5.97
CA GLY A 51 2.59 12.30 -5.22
C GLY A 51 2.73 12.44 -3.71
N CYS A 52 2.65 11.32 -3.01
CA CYS A 52 2.79 11.30 -1.56
C CYS A 52 3.15 9.90 -1.05
N PHE A 53 3.75 9.86 0.14
CA PHE A 53 4.03 8.61 0.83
C PHE A 53 3.68 8.71 2.31
N ALA A 54 3.60 7.54 2.94
CA ALA A 54 3.43 7.41 4.37
C ALA A 54 4.28 6.24 4.88
N ASP A 55 5.12 6.53 5.87
CA ASP A 55 5.91 5.53 6.58
C ASP A 55 5.22 5.16 7.90
N PHE A 56 5.18 3.87 8.21
CA PHE A 56 4.52 3.33 9.41
C PHE A 56 5.14 2.00 9.84
N GLU A 57 4.75 1.51 11.01
CA GLU A 57 5.12 0.18 11.49
C GLU A 57 3.90 -0.73 11.40
N LEU A 58 4.06 -1.89 10.75
CA LEU A 58 3.04 -2.92 10.61
C LEU A 58 3.64 -4.26 11.02
N LEU A 59 2.99 -4.95 11.96
CA LEU A 59 3.45 -6.24 12.51
C LEU A 59 4.91 -6.20 13.04
N GLY A 60 5.36 -5.06 13.58
CA GLY A 60 6.73 -4.89 14.07
C GLY A 60 7.78 -4.64 12.99
N VAL A 61 7.34 -4.36 11.76
CA VAL A 61 8.20 -4.13 10.60
C VAL A 61 7.92 -2.74 10.02
N GLU A 62 8.97 -2.00 9.68
CA GLU A 62 8.86 -0.73 8.96
C GLU A 62 8.28 -0.96 7.56
N ALA A 63 7.29 -0.16 7.20
CA ALA A 63 6.64 -0.22 5.91
C ALA A 63 6.39 1.18 5.37
N SER A 64 6.33 1.27 4.04
CA SER A 64 6.00 2.49 3.32
C SER A 64 4.87 2.20 2.34
N LEU A 65 3.89 3.09 2.28
CA LEU A 65 2.96 3.18 1.15
C LEU A 65 3.33 4.43 0.37
N ASP A 66 3.61 4.27 -0.92
CA ASP A 66 4.12 5.31 -1.80
C ASP A 66 3.23 5.43 -3.04
N LEU A 67 2.93 6.67 -3.42
CA LEU A 67 2.23 7.04 -4.64
C LEU A 67 3.05 8.09 -5.35
N ASP A 68 3.40 7.83 -6.61
CA ASP A 68 3.93 8.82 -7.53
C ASP A 68 3.08 8.87 -8.82
N ASN A 69 3.57 9.57 -9.85
CA ASN A 69 2.86 9.68 -11.13
C ASN A 69 2.77 8.36 -11.91
N TRP A 70 3.52 7.33 -11.51
CA TRP A 70 3.72 6.10 -12.29
C TRP A 70 3.35 4.82 -11.54
N SER A 71 3.35 4.86 -10.21
CA SER A 71 3.26 3.69 -9.35
C SER A 71 2.53 4.01 -8.06
N LEU A 72 1.85 3.00 -7.54
CA LEU A 72 1.30 2.95 -6.20
C LEU A 72 1.77 1.64 -5.60
N SER A 73 2.57 1.72 -4.55
CA SER A 73 3.19 0.53 -3.97
C SER A 73 3.21 0.54 -2.45
N PHE A 74 2.96 -0.62 -1.86
CA PHE A 74 3.28 -0.92 -0.47
C PHE A 74 4.60 -1.68 -0.44
N ALA A 75 5.56 -1.26 0.39
CA ALA A 75 6.86 -1.91 0.52
C ALA A 75 7.25 -2.11 1.99
N CYS A 76 7.86 -3.25 2.29
CA CYS A 76 8.45 -3.53 3.60
C CYS A 76 9.62 -4.52 3.44
N PRO A 77 10.61 -4.57 4.35
CA PRO A 77 11.79 -5.42 4.22
C PRO A 77 11.48 -6.91 4.40
N ASP A 78 10.35 -7.27 5.03
CA ASP A 78 9.98 -8.65 5.31
C ASP A 78 8.98 -9.21 4.26
N GLU A 79 9.41 -10.24 3.53
CA GLU A 79 8.61 -10.87 2.47
C GLU A 79 7.35 -11.57 3.00
N ALA A 80 7.40 -12.15 4.20
CA ALA A 80 6.24 -12.79 4.81
C ALA A 80 5.16 -11.76 5.20
N VAL A 81 5.59 -10.59 5.69
CA VAL A 81 4.68 -9.47 5.98
C VAL A 81 4.05 -8.95 4.68
N ARG A 82 4.84 -8.76 3.62
CA ARG A 82 4.33 -8.39 2.29
C ARG A 82 3.28 -9.39 1.81
N ASP A 83 3.57 -10.69 1.84
CA ASP A 83 2.65 -11.73 1.37
C ASP A 83 1.35 -11.76 2.19
N GLN A 84 1.44 -11.56 3.51
CA GLN A 84 0.26 -11.47 4.37
C GLN A 84 -0.60 -10.26 4.02
N VAL A 85 0.01 -9.09 3.79
CA VAL A 85 -0.71 -7.88 3.36
C VAL A 85 -1.35 -8.10 1.99
N LEU A 86 -0.64 -8.73 1.05
CA LEU A 86 -1.15 -9.02 -0.30
C LEU A 86 -2.41 -9.90 -0.25
N LEU A 87 -2.36 -11.00 0.51
CA LEU A 87 -3.52 -11.87 0.69
C LEU A 87 -4.69 -11.11 1.31
N THR A 88 -4.42 -10.32 2.35
CA THR A 88 -5.44 -9.50 3.03
C THR A 88 -6.12 -8.52 2.05
N LEU A 89 -5.36 -7.88 1.15
CA LEU A 89 -5.91 -6.97 0.14
C LEU A 89 -6.69 -7.70 -0.96
N GLN A 90 -6.25 -8.90 -1.34
CA GLN A 90 -6.92 -9.72 -2.37
C GLN A 90 -8.21 -10.39 -1.87
N GLU A 91 -8.36 -10.58 -0.55
CA GLU A 91 -9.57 -11.13 0.07
C GLU A 91 -10.66 -10.07 0.32
N LEU A 92 -10.37 -8.79 0.10
CA LEU A 92 -11.36 -7.72 0.19
C LEU A 92 -12.52 -7.93 -0.79
N PRO A 93 -13.76 -7.63 -0.38
CA PRO A 93 -14.90 -7.82 -1.25
C PRO A 93 -14.83 -6.83 -2.43
N PRO A 94 -15.29 -7.20 -3.64
CA PRO A 94 -15.13 -6.37 -4.82
C PRO A 94 -15.77 -4.98 -4.73
N ASP A 95 -16.81 -4.84 -3.91
CA ASP A 95 -17.54 -3.60 -3.66
C ASP A 95 -16.71 -2.59 -2.84
N PHE A 96 -15.70 -3.06 -2.10
CA PHE A 96 -14.78 -2.21 -1.34
C PHE A 96 -14.10 -1.14 -2.23
N PHE A 97 -13.84 -1.48 -3.49
CA PHE A 97 -13.16 -0.61 -4.45
C PHE A 97 -14.10 0.03 -5.49
N GLU A 98 -15.42 0.05 -5.26
CA GLU A 98 -16.40 0.60 -6.23
C GLU A 98 -16.16 2.07 -6.62
N LEU A 99 -15.50 2.83 -5.75
CA LEU A 99 -15.17 4.24 -5.98
C LEU A 99 -13.97 4.43 -6.91
N ILE A 100 -13.19 3.38 -7.16
CA ILE A 100 -12.02 3.37 -8.04
C ILE A 100 -12.48 3.00 -9.47
N LYS A 101 -12.41 3.94 -10.41
CA LYS A 101 -13.03 3.81 -11.75
C LYS A 101 -12.01 3.72 -12.87
#